data_AF-A0A2S2PEG8-F1
#
_entry.id   AF-A0A2S2PEG8-F1
#
_cell.length_a   1.000
_cell.length_b   1.000
_cell.length_c   1.000
_cell.angle_alpha   90.00
_cell.angle_beta   90.00
_cell.angle_gamma   90.00
#
_symmetry.space_group_name_H-M   'P 1'
#
loop_
_entity.id
_entity.type
_entity.pdbx_description
1 polymer ?
#
loop_
_entity_poly.entity_id
_entity_poly.type
_entity_poly.pdbx_seq_one_letter_code
_entity_poly.pdbx_strand_id
1 'polypeptide(L)'
;FIFFIITILCIYNGNLNFSESEEASSVAAFLVLPFLFSAVPTKRKRGKSTWKPSKTEMKDGFITHIKSHSELQETITRRKNKFSQLGLTLQPLVIIVGPNINEITQYFVYVDGTYYVL
;
A
#
# COMPACT_ATOMS: atom_id res chain seq x y z
N PHE A 1 16.43 10.95 13.95
CA PHE A 1 17.46 10.78 12.91
C PHE A 1 18.02 9.36 12.86
N ILE A 2 18.60 8.82 13.94
CA ILE A 2 19.14 7.44 13.99
C ILE A 2 18.11 6.35 13.66
N PHE A 3 16.88 6.45 14.19
CA PHE A 3 15.80 5.50 13.87
C PHE A 3 15.38 5.52 12.39
N PHE A 4 15.50 6.68 11.72
CA PHE A 4 15.18 6.82 10.30
C PHE A 4 16.26 6.15 9.45
N ILE A 5 17.53 6.33 9.81
CA ILE A 5 18.67 5.66 9.16
C ILE A 5 18.62 4.15 9.38
N ILE A 6 18.33 3.67 10.60
CA ILE A 6 18.18 2.22 10.86
C ILE A 6 16.99 1.64 10.11
N THR A 7 15.88 2.38 10.00
CA THR A 7 14.72 1.94 9.21
C THR A 7 15.07 1.84 7.73
N ILE A 8 15.73 2.87 7.17
CA ILE A 8 16.25 2.83 5.79
C ILE A 8 17.25 1.69 5.61
N LEU A 9 18.15 1.45 6.57
CA LEU A 9 19.17 0.40 6.50
C LEU A 9 18.57 -1.01 6.62
N CYS A 10 17.52 -1.20 7.42
CA CYS A 10 16.75 -2.45 7.51
C CYS A 10 15.91 -2.70 6.25
N ILE A 11 15.38 -1.64 5.63
CA ILE A 11 14.69 -1.73 4.34
C ILE A 11 15.70 -2.05 3.23
N TYR A 12 16.85 -1.38 3.23
CA TYR A 12 17.98 -1.59 2.30
C TYR A 12 18.52 -3.02 2.37
N ASN A 13 18.79 -3.54 3.58
CA ASN A 13 19.34 -4.89 3.75
C ASN A 13 18.31 -6.02 3.66
N GLY A 14 17.01 -5.72 3.69
CA GLY A 14 15.95 -6.73 3.77
C GLY A 14 15.04 -6.85 2.54
N ASN A 15 14.87 -5.80 1.73
CA ASN A 15 13.82 -5.76 0.70
C ASN A 15 14.15 -4.98 -0.58
N LEU A 16 15.27 -4.26 -0.66
CA LEU A 16 15.65 -3.48 -1.85
C LEU A 16 16.87 -4.12 -2.51
N ASN A 17 16.64 -5.15 -3.33
CA ASN A 17 17.58 -5.41 -4.42
C ASN A 17 17.35 -4.27 -5.42
N PHE A 18 18.36 -3.42 -5.65
CA PHE A 18 18.33 -2.53 -6.79
C PHE A 18 18.19 -3.41 -8.03
N SER A 19 17.02 -3.35 -8.66
CA SER A 19 16.79 -3.95 -9.95
C SER A 19 17.56 -3.17 -11.00
N GLU A 20 17.96 -3.83 -12.08
CA GLU A 20 18.70 -3.18 -13.18
C GLU A 20 17.87 -2.08 -13.86
N SER A 21 16.56 -2.06 -13.65
CA SER A 21 15.62 -1.08 -14.21
C SER A 21 15.36 0.08 -13.24
N GLU A 22 15.46 1.30 -13.75
CA GLU A 22 15.10 2.55 -13.06
C GLU A 22 13.62 2.57 -12.62
N GLU A 23 12.73 2.00 -13.43
CA GLU A 23 11.30 1.90 -13.11
C GLU A 23 11.08 0.99 -11.90
N ALA A 24 11.70 -0.19 -11.90
CA ALA A 24 11.55 -1.15 -10.82
C ALA A 24 12.16 -0.62 -9.51
N SER A 25 13.25 0.15 -9.59
CA SER A 25 13.81 0.89 -8.44
C SER A 25 12.82 1.93 -7.90
N SER A 26 12.14 2.67 -8.77
CA SER A 26 11.11 3.65 -8.39
C SER A 26 9.90 2.98 -7.73
N VAL A 27 9.40 1.88 -8.30
CA VAL A 27 8.30 1.09 -7.71
C VAL A 27 8.70 0.57 -6.33
N ALA A 28 9.91 0.04 -6.18
CA ALA A 28 10.40 -0.43 -4.89
C ALA A 28 10.47 0.70 -3.85
N ALA A 29 10.96 1.89 -4.24
CA ALA A 29 10.95 3.06 -3.37
C ALA A 29 9.54 3.46 -2.93
N PHE A 30 8.56 3.46 -3.84
CA PHE A 30 7.16 3.75 -3.53
C PHE A 30 6.52 2.70 -2.61
N LEU A 31 6.81 1.42 -2.79
CA LEU A 31 6.31 0.36 -1.91
C LEU A 31 6.91 0.42 -0.49
N VAL A 32 8.07 1.06 -0.35
CA VAL A 32 8.77 1.25 0.92
C VAL A 32 8.35 2.52 1.65
N LEU A 33 7.97 3.56 0.90
CA LEU A 33 7.56 4.87 1.42
C LEU A 33 6.62 4.81 2.65
N PRO A 34 5.64 3.89 2.75
CA PRO A 34 4.72 3.84 3.88
C PRO A 34 5.42 3.58 5.23
N PHE A 35 6.57 2.92 5.22
CA PHE A 35 7.34 2.61 6.42
C PHE A 35 8.06 3.82 7.01
N LEU A 36 8.14 4.94 6.27
CA LEU A 36 8.68 6.20 6.77
C LEU A 36 7.68 6.92 7.69
N PHE A 37 6.41 6.53 7.66
CA PHE A 37 5.36 7.10 8.50
C PHE A 37 5.09 6.24 9.73
N SER A 38 4.65 6.88 10.81
CA SER A 38 4.15 6.18 12.00
C SER A 38 2.67 5.88 11.84
N ALA A 39 2.24 4.68 12.27
CA ALA A 39 0.82 4.33 12.32
C ALA A 39 0.06 5.27 13.27
N VAL A 40 -0.94 5.97 12.73
CA VAL A 40 -1.81 6.86 13.50
C VAL A 40 -3.15 6.16 13.76
N PRO A 41 -3.63 6.10 15.01
CA PRO A 41 -4.94 5.56 15.31
C PRO A 41 -6.06 6.41 14.68
N THR A 42 -7.10 5.76 14.17
CA THR A 42 -8.27 6.46 13.63
C THR A 42 -9.09 7.06 14.76
N LYS A 43 -9.25 8.39 14.78
CA LYS A 43 -10.10 9.07 15.77
C LYS A 43 -11.56 8.70 15.52
N ARG A 44 -12.20 8.05 16.48
CA ARG A 44 -13.64 7.75 16.44
C ARG A 44 -14.41 8.57 17.46
N LYS A 45 -15.72 8.72 17.22
CA LYS A 45 -16.67 9.27 18.20
C LYS A 45 -16.53 8.52 19.53
N ARG A 46 -16.71 9.24 20.64
CA ARG A 46 -16.63 8.73 22.02
C ARG A 46 -17.40 7.40 22.15
N GLY A 47 -16.76 6.37 22.70
CA GLY A 47 -17.37 5.06 22.97
C GLY A 47 -17.15 3.98 21.91
N LYS A 48 -16.54 4.28 20.76
CA LYS A 48 -16.14 3.24 19.78
C LYS A 48 -14.67 2.87 19.93
N SER A 49 -14.35 1.57 19.77
CA SER A 49 -12.97 1.07 19.78
C SER A 49 -12.13 1.77 18.71
N THR A 50 -10.99 2.30 19.15
CA THR A 50 -9.97 2.94 18.30
C THR A 50 -9.20 1.85 17.55
N TRP A 51 -9.13 1.96 16.22
CA TRP A 51 -8.30 1.08 15.39
C TRP A 51 -7.01 1.80 15.00
N LYS A 52 -5.89 1.06 15.00
CA LYS A 52 -4.59 1.52 14.54
C LYS A 52 -4.09 0.51 13.49
N PRO A 53 -3.73 0.94 12.28
CA PRO A 53 -3.17 0.03 11.29
C PRO A 53 -1.82 -0.52 11.75
N SER A 54 -1.58 -1.79 11.46
CA SER A 54 -0.26 -2.40 11.47
C SER A 54 0.62 -1.83 10.35
N LYS A 55 1.94 -2.05 10.44
CA LYS A 55 2.88 -1.65 9.37
C LYS A 55 2.53 -2.28 8.02
N THR A 56 2.09 -3.55 8.02
CA THR A 56 1.66 -4.23 6.80
C THR A 56 0.41 -3.57 6.21
N GLU A 57 -0.58 -3.24 7.05
CA GLU A 57 -1.78 -2.54 6.59
C GLU A 57 -1.47 -1.13 6.08
N MET A 58 -0.50 -0.43 6.67
CA MET A 58 -0.03 0.86 6.14
C MET A 58 0.61 0.70 4.76
N LYS A 59 1.51 -0.27 4.60
CA LYS A 59 2.15 -0.56 3.32
C LYS A 59 1.11 -0.85 2.24
N ASP A 60 0.25 -1.81 2.54
CA ASP A 60 -0.79 -2.29 1.64
C ASP A 60 -1.84 -1.19 1.35
N GLY A 61 -2.16 -0.34 2.32
CA GLY A 61 -3.14 0.74 2.19
C GLY A 61 -2.65 1.96 1.42
N PHE A 62 -1.33 2.17 1.34
CA PHE A 62 -0.75 3.29 0.61
C PHE A 62 -0.68 3.00 -0.90
N ILE A 63 -0.03 1.89 -1.28
CA ILE A 63 0.02 1.39 -2.65
C ILE A 63 -0.19 -0.12 -2.61
N THR A 64 -1.15 -0.61 -3.40
CA THR A 64 -1.51 -2.02 -3.46
C THR A 64 -0.87 -2.68 -4.66
N HIS A 65 0.11 -3.54 -4.43
CA HIS A 65 0.66 -4.39 -5.48
C HIS A 65 -0.08 -5.73 -5.51
N ILE A 66 -0.66 -6.09 -6.65
CA ILE A 66 -1.27 -7.40 -6.91
C ILE A 66 -0.54 -8.10 -8.05
N LYS A 67 -0.53 -9.43 -8.02
CA LYS A 67 0.26 -10.20 -8.99
C LYS A 67 -0.37 -10.26 -10.37
N SER A 68 -1.70 -10.22 -10.40
CA SER A 68 -2.48 -10.37 -11.61
C SER A 68 -3.84 -9.71 -11.47
N HIS A 69 -4.47 -9.45 -12.62
CA HIS A 69 -5.80 -8.85 -12.66
C HIS A 69 -6.89 -9.74 -12.02
N SER A 70 -6.66 -11.06 -11.92
CA SER A 70 -7.60 -11.97 -11.26
C SER A 70 -7.74 -11.70 -9.75
N GLU A 71 -6.70 -11.17 -9.11
CA GLU A 71 -6.71 -10.82 -7.67
C GLU A 71 -7.43 -9.48 -7.39
N LEU A 72 -7.75 -8.71 -8.43
CA LEU A 72 -8.18 -7.33 -8.31
C LEU A 72 -9.53 -7.19 -7.59
N GLN A 73 -10.55 -7.89 -8.08
CA GLN A 73 -11.92 -7.79 -7.55
C GLN A 73 -12.00 -8.29 -6.11
N GLU A 74 -11.33 -9.40 -5.81
CA GLU A 74 -11.25 -9.94 -4.46
C GLU A 74 -10.55 -8.95 -3.52
N THR A 75 -9.42 -8.38 -3.95
CA THR A 75 -8.65 -7.42 -3.14
C THR A 75 -9.46 -6.17 -2.82
N ILE A 76 -10.15 -5.60 -3.81
CA ILE A 76 -11.01 -4.42 -3.61
C ILE A 76 -12.17 -4.75 -2.69
N THR A 77 -12.87 -5.87 -2.91
CA THR A 77 -14.04 -6.27 -2.11
C THR A 77 -13.65 -6.51 -0.65
N ARG A 78 -12.58 -7.27 -0.41
CA ARG A 78 -12.06 -7.54 0.94
C ARG A 78 -11.71 -6.26 1.68
N ARG A 79 -11.04 -5.32 1.01
CA ARG A 79 -10.64 -4.03 1.60
C ARG A 79 -11.84 -3.12 1.84
N LYS A 80 -12.77 -3.02 0.88
CA LYS A 80 -13.99 -2.22 1.01
C LYS A 80 -14.81 -2.68 2.21
N ASN A 81 -15.01 -3.98 2.37
CA ASN A 81 -15.72 -4.55 3.52
C ASN A 81 -15.05 -4.21 4.85
N LYS A 82 -13.72 -4.35 4.93
CA LYS A 82 -12.95 -3.99 6.12
C LYS A 82 -13.06 -2.50 6.46
N PHE A 83 -12.89 -1.61 5.49
CA PHE A 83 -12.96 -0.17 5.72
C PHE A 83 -14.37 0.29 6.08
N SER A 84 -15.41 -0.30 5.49
CA SER A 84 -16.81 -0.08 5.87
C SER A 84 -17.10 -0.47 7.31
N GLN A 85 -16.61 -1.62 7.78
CA GLN A 85 -16.70 -2.00 9.21
C GLN A 85 -15.99 -1.00 10.12
N LEU A 86 -14.96 -0.32 9.60
CA LEU A 86 -14.24 0.70 10.32
C LEU A 86 -14.89 2.10 10.25
N GLY A 87 -15.93 2.29 9.45
CA GLY A 87 -16.54 3.59 9.16
C GLY A 87 -15.63 4.51 8.34
N LEU A 88 -14.78 3.94 7.50
CA LEU A 88 -13.81 4.63 6.64
C LEU A 88 -14.11 4.36 5.17
N THR A 89 -13.60 5.21 4.30
CA THR A 89 -13.61 5.00 2.84
C THR A 89 -12.30 4.35 2.40
N LEU A 90 -12.37 3.47 1.41
CA LEU A 90 -11.18 2.87 0.78
C LEU A 90 -10.44 3.87 -0.14
N GLN A 91 -11.14 4.90 -0.61
CA GLN A 91 -10.63 5.81 -1.63
C GLN A 91 -9.69 6.90 -1.10
N PRO A 92 -8.72 7.33 -1.92
CA PRO A 92 -8.32 6.72 -3.20
C PRO A 92 -7.49 5.45 -2.98
N LEU A 93 -7.63 4.46 -3.87
CA LEU A 93 -6.81 3.24 -3.83
C LEU A 93 -5.90 3.16 -5.06
N VAL A 94 -4.59 3.33 -4.84
CA VAL A 94 -3.56 3.16 -5.88
C VAL A 94 -3.20 1.68 -5.99
N ILE A 95 -3.23 1.15 -7.22
CA ILE A 95 -3.00 -0.26 -7.51
C ILE A 95 -1.95 -0.40 -8.61
N ILE A 96 -1.01 -1.29 -8.36
CA ILE A 96 0.02 -1.73 -9.29
C ILE A 96 -0.24 -3.21 -9.59
N VAL A 97 -0.25 -3.59 -10.87
CA VAL A 97 -0.46 -4.97 -11.30
C VAL A 97 0.79 -5.49 -11.99
N GLY A 98 1.34 -6.59 -11.50
CA GLY A 98 2.47 -7.26 -12.11
C GLY A 98 2.93 -8.45 -11.25
N PRO A 99 3.46 -9.52 -11.84
CA PRO A 99 3.94 -10.67 -11.04
C PRO A 99 5.01 -10.28 -10.02
N ASN A 100 5.82 -9.27 -10.32
CA ASN A 100 6.88 -8.74 -9.46
C ASN A 100 7.24 -7.29 -9.87
N ILE A 101 8.06 -6.61 -9.06
CA ILE A 101 8.44 -5.20 -9.28
C ILE A 101 9.22 -4.93 -10.58
N ASN A 102 9.81 -5.96 -11.21
CA ASN A 102 10.54 -5.85 -12.47
C ASN A 102 9.63 -6.00 -13.70
N GLU A 103 8.41 -6.49 -13.50
CA GLU A 103 7.46 -6.82 -14.57
C GLU A 103 6.10 -6.23 -14.22
N ILE A 104 6.00 -4.91 -14.25
CA ILE A 104 4.71 -4.23 -14.07
C ILE A 104 3.95 -4.20 -15.40
N THR A 105 2.67 -4.54 -15.33
CA THR A 105 1.77 -4.59 -16.49
C THR A 105 0.81 -3.40 -16.52
N GLN A 106 0.38 -2.89 -15.37
CA GLN A 106 -0.57 -1.79 -15.33
C GLN A 106 -0.52 -1.02 -13.99
N TYR A 107 -0.76 0.29 -14.09
CA TYR A 107 -1.02 1.18 -12.96
C TYR A 107 -2.43 1.72 -13.06
N PHE A 108 -3.16 1.76 -11.95
CA PHE A 108 -4.45 2.46 -11.91
C PHE A 108 -4.83 2.95 -10.52
N VAL A 109 -5.72 3.93 -10.52
CA VAL A 109 -6.36 4.47 -9.32
C VAL A 109 -7.82 4.08 -9.31
N TYR A 110 -8.27 3.47 -8.21
CA TYR A 110 -9.67 3.14 -7.99
C TYR A 110 -10.34 4.19 -7.09
N VAL A 111 -11.40 4.82 -7.61
CA VAL A 111 -12.21 5.82 -6.90
C VAL A 111 -13.68 5.55 -7.19
N ASP A 112 -14.49 5.39 -6.14
CA ASP A 112 -15.96 5.27 -6.25
C ASP A 112 -16.47 4.26 -7.30
N GLY A 113 -15.79 3.13 -7.45
CA GLY A 113 -16.19 2.11 -8.43
C GLY A 113 -15.60 2.29 -9.83
N THR A 114 -14.86 3.37 -10.07
CA THR A 114 -14.24 3.70 -11.35
C THR A 114 -12.73 3.46 -11.29
N TYR A 115 -12.17 2.91 -12.38
CA TYR A 115 -10.75 2.71 -12.56
C TYR A 115 -10.18 3.77 -13.50
N TYR A 116 -9.12 4.44 -13.09
CA TYR A 116 -8.36 5.38 -13.90
C TYR A 116 -6.99 4.78 -14.20
N VAL A 117 -6.72 4.46 -15.46
CA VAL A 117 -5.42 3.95 -15.90
C VAL A 117 -4.43 5.11 -15.99
N LEU A 118 -3.22 4.90 -15.50
CA LEU A 118 -2.13 5.89 -15.52
C LEU A 118 -1.14 5.60 -16.65
#